data_AF-A0A3B3SS92-F1
#
_entry.id   AF-A0A3B3SS92-F1
#
_cell.length_a   1.000
_cell.length_b   1.000
_cell.length_c   1.000
_cell.angle_alpha   90.00
_cell.angle_beta   90.00
_cell.angle_gamma   90.00
#
_symmetry.space_group_name_H-M   'P 1'
#
loop_
_entity.id
_entity.type
_entity.pdbx_description
1 polymer ?
#
loop_
_entity_poly.entity_id
_entity_poly.type
_entity_poly.pdbx_seq_one_letter_code
_entity_poly.pdbx_strand_id
1 'polypeptide(L)'
;MVVGAFPIAKLLYLGVRQMSKPVANRMKAGARRSEFFKNYVCLPPAQLYHWIEMRTKMRIMGFRGTAIKPLNEEAAADLGAELLGEAIIFMVGGACMVLEYSRQAANSRRKEEELNQNISDLQTQLAELRLEMEILDTRLKEFNRVLMALPAPSGK
;
A
#
# COMPACT_ATOMS: atom_id res chain seq x y z
N MET A 1 12.07 17.77 12.19
CA MET A 1 12.95 16.60 12.30
C MET A 1 12.31 15.44 11.52
N VAL A 2 12.72 15.21 10.28
CA VAL A 2 12.29 14.06 9.48
C VAL A 2 13.39 13.01 9.56
N VAL A 3 13.50 12.32 10.70
CA VAL A 3 14.55 11.30 10.95
C VAL A 3 13.99 9.87 10.79
N GLY A 4 12.72 9.72 10.39
CA GLY A 4 12.10 8.39 10.17
C GLY A 4 12.36 7.76 8.78
N ALA A 5 12.67 8.56 7.76
CA ALA A 5 12.81 8.05 6.38
C ALA A 5 14.16 7.37 6.11
N PHE A 6 15.25 7.89 6.70
CA PHE A 6 16.60 7.40 6.46
C PHE A 6 16.88 6.00 7.07
N PRO A 7 16.37 5.65 8.28
CA PRO A 7 16.55 4.31 8.85
C PRO A 7 15.69 3.26 8.13
N ILE A 8 14.42 3.56 7.85
CA ILE A 8 13.49 2.61 7.23
C ILE A 8 13.90 2.29 5.79
N ALA A 9 14.23 3.30 4.99
CA ALA A 9 14.69 3.07 3.62
C ALA A 9 15.99 2.25 3.58
N LYS A 10 16.92 2.51 4.51
CA LYS A 10 18.18 1.77 4.62
C LYS A 10 17.95 0.34 5.10
N LEU A 11 17.03 0.11 6.03
CA LEU A 11 16.65 -1.23 6.49
C LEU A 11 15.93 -2.02 5.40
N LEU A 12 15.04 -1.40 4.63
CA LEU A 12 14.40 -2.02 3.47
C LEU A 12 15.43 -2.39 2.40
N TYR A 13 16.33 -1.46 2.06
CA TYR A 13 17.42 -1.71 1.12
C TYR A 13 18.33 -2.85 1.59
N LEU A 14 18.74 -2.85 2.85
CA LEU A 14 19.56 -3.90 3.44
C LEU A 14 18.80 -5.23 3.51
N GLY A 15 17.53 -5.23 3.86
CA GLY A 15 16.67 -6.42 3.92
C GLY A 15 16.53 -7.08 2.56
N VAL A 16 16.22 -6.29 1.53
CA VAL A 16 16.22 -6.77 0.13
C VAL A 16 17.58 -7.36 -0.20
N ARG A 17 18.68 -6.62 0.02
CA ARG A 17 20.03 -7.11 -0.30
C ARG A 17 20.40 -8.40 0.44
N GLN A 18 19.97 -8.55 1.69
CA GLN A 18 20.27 -9.73 2.52
C GLN A 18 19.46 -10.94 2.07
N MET A 19 18.24 -10.75 1.58
CA MET A 19 17.40 -11.80 1.00
C MET A 19 17.79 -12.12 -0.45
N SER A 20 18.26 -11.15 -1.22
CA SER A 20 18.68 -11.32 -2.61
C SER A 20 19.93 -12.16 -2.75
N LYS A 21 20.90 -12.01 -1.84
CA LYS A 21 22.14 -12.81 -1.86
C LYS A 21 21.92 -14.33 -1.86
N PRO A 22 21.16 -14.95 -0.94
CA PRO A 22 20.93 -16.39 -0.94
C PRO A 22 20.13 -16.86 -2.17
N VAL A 23 19.22 -16.05 -2.68
CA VAL A 23 18.46 -16.35 -3.91
C VAL A 23 19.39 -16.30 -5.12
N ALA A 24 20.14 -15.21 -5.29
CA ALA A 24 21.12 -15.05 -6.35
C ALA A 24 22.18 -16.17 -6.33
N ASN A 25 22.68 -16.55 -5.15
CA ASN A 25 23.63 -17.65 -5.02
C ASN A 25 23.04 -19.00 -5.49
N ARG A 26 21.76 -19.26 -5.24
CA ARG A 26 21.07 -20.43 -5.79
C ARG A 26 20.90 -20.35 -7.30
N MET A 27 20.58 -19.17 -7.83
CA MET A 27 20.46 -18.96 -9.27
C MET A 27 21.80 -19.11 -9.98
N LYS A 28 22.90 -18.62 -9.40
CA LYS A 28 24.28 -18.83 -9.89
C LYS A 28 24.63 -20.32 -9.91
N ALA A 29 24.30 -21.05 -8.85
CA ALA A 29 24.48 -22.50 -8.82
C ALA A 29 23.64 -23.21 -9.90
N GLY A 30 22.43 -22.71 -10.20
CA GLY A 30 21.59 -23.19 -11.30
C GLY A 30 22.18 -22.91 -12.68
N ALA A 31 22.71 -21.71 -12.89
CA ALA A 31 23.37 -21.31 -14.14
C ALA A 31 24.63 -22.13 -14.45
N ARG A 32 25.36 -22.59 -13.41
CA ARG A 32 26.49 -23.51 -13.57
C ARG A 32 26.07 -24.95 -13.87
N ARG A 33 24.86 -25.35 -13.47
CA ARG A 33 24.34 -26.70 -13.69
C ARG A 33 23.63 -26.87 -15.04
N SER A 34 23.12 -25.78 -15.61
CA SER A 34 22.35 -25.82 -16.85
C SER A 34 22.75 -24.68 -17.78
N GLU A 35 23.35 -25.04 -18.91
CA GLU A 35 23.64 -24.13 -20.03
C GLU A 35 22.36 -23.50 -20.60
N PHE A 36 21.23 -24.22 -20.56
CA PHE A 36 19.94 -23.68 -20.96
C PHE A 36 19.52 -22.52 -20.05
N PHE A 37 19.60 -22.72 -18.73
CA PHE A 37 19.27 -21.68 -17.76
C PHE A 37 20.22 -20.48 -17.89
N LYS A 38 21.51 -20.74 -18.09
CA LYS A 38 22.52 -19.72 -18.35
C LYS A 38 22.13 -18.86 -19.57
N ASN A 39 21.93 -19.48 -20.72
CA ASN A 39 21.75 -18.80 -22.01
C ASN A 39 20.37 -18.17 -22.22
N TYR A 40 19.30 -18.76 -21.68
CA TYR A 40 17.94 -18.27 -21.89
C TYR A 40 17.41 -17.41 -20.74
N VAL A 41 17.90 -17.61 -19.51
CA VAL A 41 17.34 -16.95 -18.32
C VAL A 41 18.29 -15.87 -17.81
N CYS A 42 19.58 -16.17 -17.61
CA CYS A 42 20.53 -15.21 -17.03
C CYS A 42 21.16 -14.27 -18.06
N LEU A 43 21.61 -14.77 -19.22
CA LEU A 43 22.33 -13.97 -20.21
C LEU A 43 21.52 -12.83 -20.82
N PRO A 44 20.26 -13.02 -21.27
CA PRO A 44 19.50 -11.97 -21.94
C PRO A 44 19.29 -10.71 -21.09
N PRO A 45 18.82 -10.81 -19.82
CA PRO A 45 18.68 -9.63 -18.98
C PRO A 45 20.03 -9.00 -18.61
N ALA A 46 21.09 -9.81 -18.42
CA ALA A 46 22.43 -9.28 -18.12
C ALA A 46 23.03 -8.49 -19.29
N GLN A 47 22.91 -9.01 -20.51
CA GLN A 47 23.37 -8.33 -21.72
C GLN A 47 22.58 -7.07 -21.99
N LEU A 48 21.25 -7.09 -21.78
CA LEU A 48 20.41 -5.91 -21.89
C LEU A 48 20.81 -4.84 -20.87
N TYR A 49 21.01 -5.22 -19.60
CA TYR A 49 21.43 -4.30 -18.55
C TYR A 49 22.77 -3.64 -18.91
N HIS A 50 23.78 -4.45 -19.26
CA HIS A 50 25.10 -3.96 -19.66
C HIS A 50 25.03 -3.05 -20.90
N TRP A 51 24.20 -3.41 -21.89
CA TRP A 51 24.00 -2.59 -23.07
C TRP A 51 23.40 -1.23 -22.73
N ILE A 52 22.34 -1.18 -21.90
CA ILE A 52 21.72 0.07 -21.46
C ILE A 52 22.71 0.91 -20.65
N GLU A 53 23.41 0.29 -19.70
CA GLU A 53 24.37 0.96 -18.82
C GLU A 53 25.50 1.59 -19.65
N MET A 54 26.14 0.80 -20.52
CA MET A 54 27.24 1.28 -21.37
C MET A 54 26.75 2.31 -22.40
N ARG A 55 25.56 2.12 -22.98
CA ARG A 55 24.95 3.10 -23.90
C ARG A 55 24.74 4.44 -23.20
N THR A 56 24.24 4.41 -21.98
CA THR A 56 23.95 5.60 -21.17
C THR A 56 25.25 6.28 -20.76
N LYS A 57 26.22 5.52 -20.23
CA LYS A 57 27.54 6.04 -19.85
C LYS A 57 28.27 6.69 -21.02
N MET A 58 28.28 6.03 -22.18
CA MET A 58 28.90 6.58 -23.40
C MET A 58 28.20 7.86 -23.88
N ARG A 59 26.86 7.91 -23.80
CA ARG A 59 26.08 9.11 -24.14
C ARG A 59 26.39 10.28 -23.21
N ILE A 60 26.48 10.03 -21.90
CA ILE A 60 26.81 11.05 -20.89
C ILE A 60 28.24 11.57 -21.08
N MET A 61 29.19 10.68 -21.38
CA MET A 61 30.59 11.04 -21.62
C MET A 61 30.84 11.65 -23.01
N GLY A 62 29.80 11.84 -23.83
CA GLY A 62 29.91 12.48 -25.15
C GLY A 62 30.47 11.59 -26.27
N PHE A 63 30.82 10.34 -25.99
CA PHE A 63 31.30 9.38 -26.99
C PHE A 63 30.12 8.82 -27.80
N ARG A 64 30.01 9.23 -29.06
CA ARG A 64 29.02 8.71 -30.01
C ARG A 64 29.68 7.68 -30.93
N GLY A 65 29.24 6.42 -30.87
CA GLY A 65 29.56 5.41 -31.88
C GLY A 65 30.55 4.31 -31.47
N THR A 66 31.02 4.27 -30.22
CA THR A 66 31.89 3.17 -29.76
C THR A 66 31.09 1.87 -29.64
N ALA A 67 31.54 0.81 -30.32
CA ALA A 67 30.95 -0.51 -30.20
C ALA A 67 31.11 -1.04 -28.77
N ILE A 68 29.99 -1.36 -28.12
CA ILE A 68 29.97 -1.90 -26.76
C ILE A 68 30.35 -3.39 -26.84
N LYS A 69 31.50 -3.76 -26.26
CA LYS A 69 31.90 -5.17 -26.18
C LYS A 69 30.93 -5.92 -25.27
N PRO A 70 30.38 -7.08 -25.70
CA PRO A 70 29.54 -7.90 -24.84
C PRO A 70 30.34 -8.38 -23.64
N LEU A 71 29.63 -8.56 -22.52
CA LEU A 71 30.22 -9.06 -21.29
C LEU A 71 30.65 -10.53 -21.47
N ASN A 72 31.70 -10.96 -20.77
CA ASN A 72 32.07 -12.38 -20.73
C ASN A 72 30.88 -13.22 -20.24
N GLU A 73 30.66 -14.40 -20.81
CA GLU A 73 29.48 -15.23 -20.52
C GLU A 73 29.35 -15.56 -19.03
N GLU A 74 30.46 -15.83 -18.34
CA GLU A 74 30.47 -16.09 -16.90
C GLU A 74 30.05 -14.86 -16.08
N ALA A 75 30.57 -13.69 -16.43
CA ALA A 75 30.23 -12.44 -15.77
C ALA A 75 28.76 -12.03 -16.06
N ALA A 76 28.27 -12.31 -17.26
CA ALA A 76 26.87 -12.11 -17.63
C ALA A 76 25.94 -13.04 -16.85
N ALA A 77 26.33 -14.31 -16.68
CA ALA A 77 25.56 -15.26 -15.89
C ALA A 77 25.47 -14.84 -14.42
N ASP A 78 26.57 -14.35 -13.83
CA ASP A 78 26.60 -13.87 -12.45
C ASP A 78 25.76 -12.61 -12.24
N LEU A 79 25.88 -11.63 -13.16
CA LEU A 79 25.09 -10.39 -13.12
C LEU A 79 23.60 -10.67 -13.32
N GLY A 80 23.27 -11.54 -14.28
CA GLY A 80 21.89 -11.95 -14.56
C GLY A 80 21.25 -12.66 -13.37
N ALA A 81 22.00 -13.55 -12.70
CA ALA A 81 21.52 -14.24 -11.50
C ALA A 81 21.27 -13.28 -10.32
N GLU A 82 22.08 -12.24 -10.16
CA GLU A 82 21.85 -11.19 -9.14
C GLU A 82 20.60 -10.37 -9.45
N LEU A 83 20.47 -9.88 -10.69
CA LEU A 83 19.32 -9.10 -11.13
C LEU A 83 18.01 -9.89 -11.02
N LEU A 84 18.01 -11.16 -11.40
CA LEU A 84 16.84 -12.02 -11.28
C LEU A 84 16.50 -12.32 -9.81
N GLY A 85 17.50 -12.52 -8.95
CA GLY A 85 17.28 -12.73 -7.53
C GLY A 85 16.59 -11.54 -6.87
N GLU A 86 17.03 -10.32 -7.21
CA GLU A 86 16.37 -9.08 -6.77
C GLU A 86 14.96 -8.96 -7.35
N ALA A 87 14.79 -9.19 -8.66
CA ALA A 87 13.49 -9.11 -9.32
C ALA A 87 12.45 -10.06 -8.74
N ILE A 88 12.83 -11.29 -8.37
CA ILE A 88 11.94 -12.27 -7.75
C ILE A 88 11.45 -11.76 -6.39
N ILE A 89 12.34 -11.21 -5.56
CA ILE A 89 11.96 -10.71 -4.23
C ILE A 89 11.05 -9.49 -4.36
N PHE A 90 11.35 -8.58 -5.29
CA PHE A 90 10.47 -7.44 -5.58
C PHE A 90 9.11 -7.88 -6.13
N MET A 91 9.06 -8.88 -7.01
CA MET A 91 7.81 -9.38 -7.56
C MET A 91 6.96 -10.04 -6.46
N VAL A 92 7.55 -10.91 -5.64
CA VAL A 92 6.83 -11.58 -4.55
C VAL A 92 6.37 -10.56 -3.51
N GLY A 93 7.24 -9.65 -3.08
CA GLY A 93 6.89 -8.61 -2.12
C GLY A 93 5.83 -7.65 -2.66
N GLY A 94 5.97 -7.21 -3.90
CA GLY A 94 5.02 -6.33 -4.59
C GLY A 94 3.65 -7.01 -4.78
N ALA A 95 3.64 -8.29 -5.19
CA ALA A 95 2.42 -9.07 -5.32
C ALA A 95 1.71 -9.23 -3.97
N CYS A 96 2.44 -9.59 -2.91
CA CYS A 96 1.88 -9.66 -1.56
C CYS A 96 1.30 -8.31 -1.13
N MET A 97 2.01 -7.21 -1.35
CA MET A 97 1.53 -5.86 -0.99
C MET A 97 0.26 -5.48 -1.74
N VAL A 98 0.17 -5.77 -3.04
CA VAL A 98 -1.03 -5.51 -3.84
C VAL A 98 -2.21 -6.35 -3.36
N LEU A 99 -1.97 -7.64 -3.04
CA LEU A 99 -3.00 -8.53 -2.50
C LEU A 99 -3.49 -8.04 -1.13
N GLU A 100 -2.59 -7.69 -0.21
CA GLU A 100 -2.95 -7.14 1.09
C GLU A 100 -3.71 -5.83 0.97
N TYR A 101 -3.25 -4.92 0.10
CA TYR A 101 -3.94 -3.66 -0.19
C TYR A 101 -5.36 -3.90 -0.71
N SER A 102 -5.53 -4.82 -1.67
CA SER A 102 -6.84 -5.17 -2.21
C SER A 102 -7.78 -5.72 -1.13
N ARG A 103 -7.25 -6.57 -0.25
CA ARG A 103 -8.00 -7.17 0.86
C ARG A 103 -8.37 -6.12 1.92
N GLN A 104 -7.44 -5.22 2.22
CA GLN A 104 -7.65 -4.15 3.19
C GLN A 104 -8.64 -3.09 2.66
N ALA A 105 -8.58 -2.75 1.38
CA ALA A 105 -9.51 -1.84 0.74
C ALA A 105 -10.97 -2.36 0.81
N ALA A 106 -11.18 -3.65 0.61
CA ALA A 106 -12.51 -4.27 0.76
C ALA A 106 -13.03 -4.17 2.20
N ASN A 107 -12.16 -4.37 3.20
CA ASN A 107 -12.56 -4.29 4.60
C ASN A 107 -12.77 -2.84 5.07
N SER A 108 -12.01 -1.89 4.53
CA SER A 108 -12.19 -0.47 4.84
C SER A 108 -13.53 0.06 4.36
N ARG A 109 -13.99 -0.37 3.17
CA ARG A 109 -15.31 0.00 2.62
C ARG A 109 -16.45 -0.46 3.53
N ARG A 110 -16.40 -1.71 4.01
CA ARG A 110 -17.40 -2.24 4.95
C ARG A 110 -17.47 -1.43 6.24
N LYS A 111 -16.31 -1.06 6.81
CA LYS A 111 -16.26 -0.21 8.02
C LYS A 111 -16.83 1.17 7.77
N GLU A 112 -16.58 1.75 6.60
CA GLU A 112 -17.13 3.06 6.22
C GLU A 112 -18.66 3.00 6.05
N GLU A 113 -19.17 1.93 5.45
CA GLU A 113 -20.62 1.67 5.36
C GLU A 113 -21.26 1.51 6.74
N GLU A 114 -20.65 0.71 7.64
CA GLU A 114 -21.11 0.53 9.02
C GLU A 114 -21.11 1.85 9.82
N LEU A 115 -20.05 2.66 9.67
CA LEU A 115 -19.97 3.97 10.32
C LEU A 115 -21.04 4.93 9.80
N ASN A 116 -21.28 4.97 8.49
CA ASN A 116 -22.31 5.81 7.89
C ASN A 116 -23.73 5.38 8.33
N GLN A 117 -23.99 4.08 8.44
CA GLN A 117 -25.25 3.57 8.99
C GLN A 117 -25.44 4.01 10.44
N ASN A 118 -24.43 3.83 11.29
CA ASN A 118 -24.50 4.26 12.69
C ASN A 118 -24.73 5.77 12.84
N ILE A 119 -24.12 6.60 11.98
CA ILE A 119 -24.35 8.05 11.97
C ILE A 119 -25.79 8.36 11.59
N SER A 120 -26.32 7.70 10.55
CA SER A 120 -27.71 7.88 10.12
C SER A 120 -28.69 7.50 11.22
N ASP A 121 -28.47 6.36 11.88
CA ASP A 121 -29.34 5.89 12.97
C ASP A 121 -29.33 6.85 14.17
N LEU A 122 -28.15 7.34 14.56
CA LEU A 122 -28.03 8.34 15.61
C LEU A 122 -28.73 9.66 15.26
N GLN A 123 -28.66 10.09 13.99
CA GLN A 123 -29.39 11.27 13.53
C GLN A 123 -30.91 11.07 13.61
N THR A 124 -31.41 9.90 13.24
CA THR A 124 -32.84 9.56 13.35
C THR A 124 -33.29 9.53 14.80
N GLN A 125 -32.54 8.88 15.70
CA GLN A 125 -32.84 8.87 17.14
C GLN A 125 -32.86 10.28 17.76
N LEU A 126 -31.92 11.13 17.36
CA LEU A 126 -31.91 12.54 17.80
C LEU A 126 -33.12 13.32 17.28
N ALA A 127 -33.56 13.06 16.05
CA ALA A 127 -34.74 13.69 15.47
C ALA A 127 -36.03 13.25 16.20
N GLU A 128 -36.17 11.97 16.50
CA GLU A 128 -37.28 11.41 17.28
C GLU A 128 -37.31 12.00 18.69
N LEU A 129 -36.18 12.01 19.39
CA LEU A 129 -36.08 12.58 20.74
C LEU A 129 -36.41 14.08 20.76
N ARG A 130 -36.00 14.82 19.72
CA ARG A 130 -36.34 16.24 19.58
C ARG A 130 -37.85 16.44 19.39
N LEU A 131 -38.49 15.58 18.61
CA LEU A 131 -39.93 15.60 18.40
C LEU A 131 -40.70 15.27 19.68
N GLU A 132 -40.25 14.28 20.45
CA GLU A 132 -40.81 13.96 21.76
C GLU A 132 -40.70 15.14 22.75
N MET A 133 -39.55 15.82 22.78
CA MET A 133 -39.37 17.04 23.59
C MET A 133 -40.34 18.15 23.19
N GLU A 134 -40.56 18.36 21.89
CA GLU A 134 -41.47 19.40 21.39
C GLU A 134 -42.95 19.08 21.72
N ILE A 135 -43.34 17.81 21.64
CA ILE A 135 -44.65 17.34 22.09
C ILE A 135 -44.81 17.58 23.60
N LEU A 136 -43.80 17.22 24.39
CA LEU A 136 -43.86 17.38 25.85
C LEU A 136 -43.98 18.85 26.26
N ASP A 137 -43.23 19.76 25.63
CA ASP A 137 -43.34 21.21 25.86
C ASP A 137 -44.73 21.75 25.51
N THR A 138 -45.31 21.29 24.41
CA THR A 138 -46.68 21.65 24.00
C THR A 138 -47.70 21.20 25.05
N ARG A 139 -47.60 19.95 25.53
CA ARG A 139 -48.49 19.43 26.58
C ARG A 139 -48.33 20.20 27.89
N LEU A 140 -47.12 20.59 28.25
CA LEU A 140 -46.84 21.39 29.44
C LEU A 140 -47.53 22.77 29.38
N LYS A 141 -47.47 23.42 28.22
CA LYS A 141 -48.17 24.69 27.96
C LYS A 141 -49.69 24.54 28.04
N GLU A 142 -50.24 23.46 27.49
CA GLU A 142 -51.68 23.15 27.59
C GLU A 142 -52.11 22.92 29.05
N PHE A 143 -51.39 22.11 29.81
CA PHE A 143 -51.66 21.87 31.24
C PHE A 143 -51.62 23.17 32.05
N ASN A 144 -50.61 24.00 31.82
CA ASN A 144 -50.49 25.29 32.51
C ASN A 144 -51.68 26.22 32.19
N ARG A 145 -52.13 26.23 30.93
CA ARG A 145 -53.32 26.99 30.51
C ARG A 145 -54.59 26.50 31.20
N VAL A 146 -54.77 25.18 31.34
CA VAL A 146 -55.92 24.60 32.05
C VAL A 146 -55.88 24.93 33.55
N LEU A 147 -54.71 24.86 34.18
CA LEU A 147 -54.53 25.24 35.58
C LEU A 147 -54.87 26.72 35.83
N MET A 148 -54.47 27.62 34.93
CA MET A 148 -54.84 29.04 35.03
C MET A 148 -56.33 29.31 34.76
N ALA A 149 -57.02 28.44 34.04
CA ALA A 149 -58.46 28.56 33.77
C ALA A 149 -59.33 28.00 34.90
N LEU A 150 -58.76 27.28 35.88
CA LEU A 150 -59.51 26.80 37.04
C LEU A 150 -59.83 27.98 37.97
N PRO A 151 -61.10 28.13 38.41
CA PRO A 151 -61.48 29.18 39.34
C PRO A 151 -60.76 28.99 40.68
N ALA A 152 -60.24 30.08 41.25
CA ALA A 152 -59.53 30.06 42.52
C ALA A 152 -60.35 29.36 43.61
N PRO A 153 -59.73 28.52 44.46
CA PRO A 153 -60.45 27.85 45.52
C PRO A 153 -61.09 28.90 46.43
N SER A 154 -62.42 28.82 46.54
CA SER A 154 -63.22 29.56 47.52
C SER A 154 -62.78 29.15 48.92
N GLY A 155 -61.76 29.82 49.44
CA GLY A 155 -61.34 29.71 50.84
C GLY A 155 -62.49 30.12 51.76
N LYS A 156 -62.87 29.20 52.64
CA LYS A 156 -63.57 29.50 53.91
C LYS A 156 -62.52 29.62 55.01
#